data_AF-A0A7Y2GYH7-F1
#
_entry.id   AF-A0A7Y2GYH7-F1
#
_cell.length_a   1.000
_cell.length_b   1.000
_cell.length_c   1.000
_cell.angle_alpha   90.00
_cell.angle_beta   90.00
_cell.angle_gamma   90.00
#
_symmetry.space_group_name_H-M   'P 1'
#
loop_
_entity.id
_entity.type
_entity.pdbx_description
1 polymer ?
#
loop_
_entity_poly.entity_id
_entity_poly.type
_entity_poly.pdbx_seq_one_letter_code
_entity_poly.pdbx_strand_id
1 'polypeptide(L)'
;MYALFAVIYYKERLYGDASYFIFHLINDESFRVEHQRFVQLFFQLFPLIGVKLALPYKFILILYSLGNVIYFYVITAVCVFLLKDRLAALAIIILLMFGTAYLYFCPIFEIWYGLAIAILFYSMLHRSMHLKSVGLILMLLVETLALFSHPLTFFILAFFTLLDILDRKSIKLSHILFFLLIIIWAVVKPMLLSEYEGGKMDYILNTSKNKSYLNLLSLHYVIELAVFFYKNYFVVMIMGFLCMIYFRVYGYRKHLLVFSAAIFSYIVFINVTHVATQISFYIERLYLVLIPMTAVPFVYYVFGRLRPGPRIIVLLLLISGIIYQFNLIPVRANAYTERVEHTQRLINYTRQFEGSKFVINEDNYRKRYNDLEWSLPVEAILYSTLEGKEKSTTICTSDDMLHDDNFKKINEGNFLFRRWDIINDGELNAKYFSMQNGKYFNLNEECCIDRLDPFFNSCVEIEVKTLPYYEHSKAYYVRVHVNNMNETALCSNLEEKVYLSYHWYQGIYPVVWDGLRSPIEVNLINEHSQDIEVLMPEKKGTYTLVVDVLVEYRGWFGADGRSDEVLIY
;
A
#
# COMPACT_ATOMS: atom_id res chain seq x y z
N MET A 1 6.67 -14.81 -12.99
CA MET A 1 7.34 -14.16 -11.84
C MET A 1 6.39 -13.25 -11.06
N TYR A 2 5.76 -12.24 -11.67
CA TYR A 2 4.78 -11.38 -10.97
C TYR A 2 3.68 -12.18 -10.23
N ALA A 3 3.07 -13.18 -10.89
CA ALA A 3 2.12 -14.09 -10.25
C ALA A 3 2.71 -14.89 -9.08
N LEU A 4 3.97 -15.32 -9.19
CA LEU A 4 4.66 -16.08 -8.14
C LEU A 4 4.82 -15.21 -6.89
N PHE A 5 5.27 -13.96 -7.04
CA PHE A 5 5.37 -13.04 -5.92
C PHE A 5 3.99 -12.67 -5.35
N ALA A 6 2.92 -12.65 -6.15
CA ALA A 6 1.57 -12.41 -5.64
C ALA A 6 1.11 -13.58 -4.73
N VAL A 7 1.55 -14.80 -5.02
CA VAL A 7 1.29 -15.97 -4.16
C VAL A 7 2.19 -15.96 -2.91
N ILE A 8 3.48 -15.63 -3.05
CA ILE A 8 4.42 -15.59 -1.92
C ILE A 8 4.00 -14.50 -0.92
N TYR A 9 3.76 -13.27 -1.42
CA TYR A 9 3.42 -12.10 -0.61
C TYR A 9 1.92 -11.87 -0.46
N TYR A 10 1.11 -12.95 -0.42
CA TYR A 10 -0.34 -12.80 -0.40
C TYR A 10 -0.85 -12.15 0.90
N LYS A 11 -0.13 -12.29 2.02
CA LYS A 11 -0.48 -11.65 3.30
C LYS A 11 -0.14 -10.16 3.27
N GLU A 12 1.06 -9.83 2.81
CA GLU A 12 1.56 -8.45 2.65
C GLU A 12 0.69 -7.66 1.68
N ARG A 13 0.05 -8.34 0.72
CA ARG A 13 -0.90 -7.75 -0.24
C ARG A 13 -2.29 -7.45 0.35
N LEU A 14 -2.51 -7.70 1.65
CA LEU A 14 -3.75 -7.36 2.37
C LEU A 14 -3.67 -5.99 3.07
N TYR A 15 -2.59 -5.25 2.91
CA TYR A 15 -2.38 -3.96 3.55
C TYR A 15 -3.46 -2.92 3.19
N GLY A 16 -3.93 -2.20 4.21
CA GLY A 16 -4.84 -1.06 4.06
C GLY A 16 -6.19 -1.42 3.47
N ASP A 17 -6.63 -0.64 2.47
CA ASP A 17 -7.86 -0.86 1.71
C ASP A 17 -8.01 -2.32 1.23
N ALA A 18 -6.91 -3.01 0.94
CA ALA A 18 -6.96 -4.38 0.46
C ALA A 18 -7.62 -5.34 1.46
N SER A 19 -7.37 -5.18 2.76
CA SER A 19 -8.01 -5.95 3.84
C SER A 19 -9.53 -5.72 3.89
N TYR A 20 -9.94 -4.47 3.75
CA TYR A 20 -11.34 -4.06 3.78
C TYR A 20 -12.15 -4.72 2.66
N PHE A 21 -11.65 -4.64 1.42
CA PHE A 21 -12.36 -5.20 0.26
C PHE A 21 -12.47 -6.73 0.33
N ILE A 22 -11.40 -7.45 0.73
CA ILE A 22 -11.48 -8.90 0.84
C ILE A 22 -12.36 -9.36 2.00
N PHE A 23 -12.34 -8.64 3.12
CA PHE A 23 -13.21 -8.95 4.26
C PHE A 23 -14.68 -8.90 3.83
N HIS A 24 -15.14 -7.78 3.26
CA HIS A 24 -16.53 -7.65 2.82
C HIS A 24 -16.89 -8.64 1.73
N LEU A 25 -15.97 -8.94 0.80
CA LEU A 25 -16.23 -9.94 -0.23
C LEU A 25 -16.51 -11.32 0.37
N ILE A 26 -15.75 -11.72 1.39
CA ILE A 26 -15.95 -13.01 2.09
C ILE A 26 -17.19 -12.95 2.97
N ASN A 27 -17.37 -11.85 3.71
CA ASN A 27 -18.45 -11.69 4.66
C ASN A 27 -19.82 -11.63 3.98
N ASP A 28 -19.95 -10.75 2.98
CA ASP A 28 -21.20 -10.44 2.31
C ASP A 28 -21.47 -11.44 1.15
N GLU A 29 -20.51 -12.33 0.88
CA GLU A 29 -20.45 -13.25 -0.25
C GLU A 29 -20.88 -12.62 -1.59
N SER A 30 -20.47 -11.37 -1.79
CA SER A 30 -20.87 -10.56 -2.92
C SER A 30 -19.77 -9.60 -3.30
N PHE A 31 -19.90 -8.97 -4.46
CA PHE A 31 -18.95 -7.94 -4.88
C PHE A 31 -19.09 -6.70 -4.00
N ARG A 32 -17.96 -6.13 -3.59
CA ARG A 32 -17.91 -4.82 -2.93
C ARG A 32 -17.48 -3.76 -3.93
N VAL A 33 -18.40 -2.86 -4.29
CA VAL A 33 -18.11 -1.74 -5.19
C VAL A 33 -18.27 -0.43 -4.42
N GLU A 34 -17.18 0.30 -4.27
CA GLU A 34 -17.16 1.60 -3.60
C GLU A 34 -17.12 2.74 -4.63
N HIS A 35 -17.78 3.86 -4.29
CA HIS A 35 -17.79 5.09 -5.09
C HIS A 35 -18.16 4.92 -6.58
N GLN A 36 -19.01 3.93 -6.88
CA GLN A 36 -19.42 3.54 -8.24
C GLN A 36 -18.25 3.14 -9.16
N ARG A 37 -17.16 2.61 -8.58
CA ARG A 37 -15.95 2.20 -9.31
C ARG A 37 -16.08 0.76 -9.81
N PHE A 38 -16.90 0.56 -10.84
CA PHE A 38 -17.27 -0.77 -11.36
C PHE A 38 -16.09 -1.65 -11.78
N VAL A 39 -14.91 -1.08 -12.05
CA VAL A 39 -13.70 -1.86 -12.34
C VAL A 39 -13.28 -2.76 -11.17
N GLN A 40 -13.72 -2.45 -9.94
CA GLN A 40 -13.43 -3.25 -8.76
C GLN A 40 -14.01 -4.67 -8.84
N LEU A 41 -15.06 -4.88 -9.65
CA LEU A 41 -15.66 -6.19 -9.88
C LEU A 41 -14.66 -7.21 -10.42
N PHE A 42 -13.73 -6.79 -11.28
CA PHE A 42 -12.91 -7.75 -12.03
C PHE A 42 -11.85 -8.44 -11.18
N PHE A 43 -11.20 -7.72 -10.25
CA PHE A 43 -10.20 -8.36 -9.38
C PHE A 43 -10.85 -9.22 -8.28
N GLN A 44 -12.12 -8.96 -7.97
CA GLN A 44 -12.90 -9.69 -6.97
C GLN A 44 -13.54 -10.99 -7.51
N LEU A 45 -13.59 -11.18 -8.84
CA LEU A 45 -14.31 -12.31 -9.44
C LEU A 45 -13.84 -13.68 -8.95
N PHE A 46 -12.52 -13.92 -9.00
CA PHE A 46 -11.93 -15.20 -8.60
C PHE A 46 -12.04 -15.51 -7.10
N PRO A 47 -11.71 -14.60 -6.17
CA PRO A 47 -11.92 -14.86 -4.76
C PRO A 47 -13.40 -15.07 -4.43
N LEU A 48 -14.33 -14.36 -5.09
CA LEU A 48 -15.77 -14.55 -4.89
C LEU A 48 -16.23 -15.95 -5.34
N ILE A 49 -15.75 -16.43 -6.49
CA ILE A 49 -15.96 -17.82 -6.91
C ILE A 49 -15.42 -18.78 -5.84
N GLY A 50 -14.25 -18.51 -5.26
CA GLY A 50 -13.68 -19.29 -4.18
C GLY A 50 -14.57 -19.35 -2.93
N VAL A 51 -15.14 -18.23 -2.52
CA VAL A 51 -16.10 -18.13 -1.40
C VAL A 51 -17.36 -18.95 -1.68
N LYS A 52 -17.95 -18.79 -2.88
CA LYS A 52 -19.16 -19.53 -3.29
C LYS A 52 -18.92 -21.03 -3.39
N LEU A 53 -17.72 -21.45 -3.79
CA LEU A 53 -17.31 -22.86 -3.85
C LEU A 53 -16.84 -23.43 -2.50
N ALA A 54 -16.90 -22.66 -1.42
CA ALA A 54 -16.43 -23.11 -0.10
C ALA A 54 -14.96 -23.52 -0.04
N LEU A 55 -14.10 -22.87 -0.83
CA LEU A 55 -12.67 -23.17 -0.79
C LEU A 55 -12.06 -22.84 0.58
N PRO A 56 -10.94 -23.49 0.96
CA PRO A 56 -10.28 -23.19 2.21
C PRO A 56 -9.82 -21.72 2.23
N TYR A 57 -9.97 -21.07 3.39
CA TYR A 57 -9.79 -19.63 3.58
C TYR A 57 -8.46 -19.09 3.02
N LYS A 58 -7.34 -19.79 3.26
CA LYS A 58 -6.03 -19.45 2.69
C LYS A 58 -6.03 -19.34 1.16
N PHE A 59 -6.74 -20.25 0.46
CA PHE A 59 -6.82 -20.21 -1.00
C PHE A 59 -7.62 -18.99 -1.48
N ILE A 60 -8.63 -18.56 -0.75
CA ILE A 60 -9.42 -17.35 -1.10
C ILE A 60 -8.52 -16.11 -1.04
N LEU A 61 -7.69 -15.97 0.00
CA LEU A 61 -6.74 -14.85 0.09
C LEU A 61 -5.69 -14.87 -1.03
N ILE A 62 -5.20 -16.05 -1.41
CA ILE A 62 -4.29 -16.20 -2.56
C ILE A 62 -5.00 -15.84 -3.87
N LEU A 63 -6.24 -16.28 -4.09
CA LEU A 63 -7.03 -15.93 -5.27
C LEU A 63 -7.29 -14.43 -5.35
N TYR A 64 -7.52 -13.77 -4.20
CA TYR A 64 -7.66 -12.32 -4.12
C TYR A 64 -6.38 -11.60 -4.56
N SER A 65 -5.23 -12.02 -4.02
CA SER A 65 -3.93 -11.47 -4.43
C SER A 65 -3.65 -11.67 -5.94
N LEU A 66 -4.02 -12.83 -6.49
CA LEU A 66 -3.89 -13.17 -7.91
C LEU A 66 -4.90 -12.45 -8.82
N GLY A 67 -6.05 -12.01 -8.31
CA GLY A 67 -7.11 -11.36 -9.09
C GLY A 67 -6.59 -10.16 -9.90
N ASN A 68 -5.74 -9.35 -9.28
CA ASN A 68 -5.01 -8.27 -9.94
C ASN A 68 -4.17 -8.76 -11.13
N VAL A 69 -3.38 -9.80 -10.93
CA VAL A 69 -2.49 -10.36 -11.97
C VAL A 69 -3.29 -10.90 -13.14
N ILE A 70 -4.36 -11.63 -12.84
CA ILE A 70 -5.22 -12.24 -13.85
C ILE A 70 -5.90 -11.14 -14.68
N TYR A 71 -6.35 -10.06 -14.06
CA TYR A 71 -6.93 -8.94 -14.78
C TYR A 71 -5.97 -8.38 -15.85
N PHE A 72 -4.75 -8.02 -15.45
CA PHE A 72 -3.76 -7.48 -16.38
C PHE A 72 -3.37 -8.49 -17.47
N TYR A 73 -3.31 -9.77 -17.11
CA TYR A 73 -3.08 -10.84 -18.08
C TYR A 73 -4.22 -10.92 -19.11
N VAL A 74 -5.49 -10.87 -18.68
CA VAL A 74 -6.65 -10.93 -19.58
C VAL A 74 -6.67 -9.73 -20.53
N ILE A 75 -6.48 -8.50 -20.04
CA ILE A 75 -6.44 -7.31 -20.92
C ILE A 75 -5.27 -7.40 -21.91
N THR A 76 -4.10 -7.87 -21.45
CA THR A 76 -2.94 -8.11 -22.33
C THR A 76 -3.26 -9.16 -23.40
N ALA A 77 -3.90 -10.27 -23.02
CA ALA A 77 -4.29 -11.34 -23.93
C ALA A 77 -5.31 -10.84 -24.97
N VAL A 78 -6.27 -10.00 -24.57
CA VAL A 78 -7.21 -9.35 -25.51
C VAL A 78 -6.45 -8.49 -26.53
N CYS A 79 -5.49 -7.67 -26.09
CA CYS A 79 -4.66 -6.89 -26.99
C CYS A 79 -3.86 -7.78 -27.96
N VAL A 80 -3.20 -8.84 -27.47
CA VAL A 80 -2.34 -9.71 -28.29
C VAL A 80 -3.12 -10.60 -29.25
N PHE A 81 -4.15 -11.30 -28.77
CA PHE A 81 -4.81 -12.36 -29.53
C PHE A 81 -6.04 -11.87 -30.29
N LEU A 82 -6.87 -11.01 -29.67
CA LEU A 82 -8.09 -10.52 -30.30
C LEU A 82 -7.79 -9.30 -31.20
N LEU A 83 -7.10 -8.28 -30.65
CA LEU A 83 -6.80 -7.04 -31.40
C LEU A 83 -5.53 -7.14 -32.25
N LYS A 84 -4.71 -8.18 -32.04
CA LYS A 84 -3.41 -8.38 -32.71
C LYS A 84 -2.47 -7.18 -32.54
N ASP A 85 -2.55 -6.51 -31.41
CA ASP A 85 -1.77 -5.34 -31.04
C ASP A 85 -0.79 -5.65 -29.90
N ARG A 86 0.42 -6.03 -30.31
CA ARG A 86 1.53 -6.33 -29.39
C ARG A 86 2.13 -5.06 -28.76
N LEU A 87 1.89 -3.88 -29.34
CA LEU A 87 2.41 -2.62 -28.79
C LEU A 87 1.57 -2.17 -27.60
N ALA A 88 0.24 -2.27 -27.70
CA ALA A 88 -0.66 -2.07 -26.56
C ALA A 88 -0.33 -3.03 -25.41
N ALA A 89 -0.08 -4.30 -25.72
CA ALA A 89 0.35 -5.29 -24.74
C ALA A 89 1.66 -4.89 -24.01
N LEU A 90 2.64 -4.37 -24.75
CA LEU A 90 3.88 -3.84 -24.15
C LEU A 90 3.60 -2.62 -23.26
N ALA A 91 2.71 -1.70 -23.66
CA ALA A 91 2.33 -0.57 -22.83
C ALA A 91 1.64 -0.99 -21.52
N ILE A 92 0.83 -2.06 -21.54
CA ILE A 92 0.22 -2.62 -20.32
C ILE A 92 1.29 -3.22 -19.40
N ILE A 93 2.27 -3.94 -19.94
CA ILE A 93 3.41 -4.45 -19.15
C ILE A 93 4.20 -3.29 -18.54
N ILE A 94 4.41 -2.19 -19.28
CA ILE A 94 5.08 -1.00 -18.76
C ILE A 94 4.28 -0.38 -17.60
N LEU A 95 2.94 -0.26 -17.75
CA LEU A 95 2.05 0.21 -16.68
C LEU A 95 2.08 -0.68 -15.43
N LEU A 96 2.24 -1.99 -15.59
CA LEU A 96 2.28 -2.94 -14.47
C LEU A 96 3.61 -2.89 -13.70
N MET A 97 4.71 -2.55 -14.36
CA MET A 97 6.06 -2.72 -13.82
C MET A 97 6.76 -1.43 -13.42
N PHE A 98 6.51 -0.32 -14.13
CA PHE A 98 7.18 0.95 -13.85
C PHE A 98 6.24 1.85 -13.03
N GLY A 99 6.80 2.59 -12.08
CA GLY A 99 6.04 3.53 -11.23
C GLY A 99 5.08 2.89 -10.23
N THR A 100 5.25 1.59 -9.95
CA THR A 100 4.42 0.83 -8.99
C THR A 100 5.31 0.27 -7.87
N ALA A 101 5.39 0.96 -6.73
CA ALA A 101 6.10 0.51 -5.54
C ALA A 101 5.13 0.06 -4.46
N TYR A 102 4.21 0.95 -4.06
CA TYR A 102 3.19 0.70 -3.04
C TYR A 102 1.98 -0.06 -3.60
N LEU A 103 1.59 0.23 -4.85
CA LEU A 103 0.41 -0.37 -5.50
C LEU A 103 0.50 -1.90 -5.62
N TYR A 104 1.73 -2.45 -5.61
CA TYR A 104 1.93 -3.89 -5.61
C TYR A 104 1.38 -4.55 -4.34
N PHE A 105 1.51 -3.90 -3.17
CA PHE A 105 1.09 -4.43 -1.87
C PHE A 105 -0.32 -4.01 -1.46
N CYS A 106 -0.95 -3.10 -2.22
CA CYS A 106 -2.36 -2.75 -2.06
C CYS A 106 -3.06 -2.78 -3.44
N PRO A 107 -3.28 -3.98 -4.02
CA PRO A 107 -3.67 -4.14 -5.42
C PRO A 107 -5.18 -3.92 -5.64
N ILE A 108 -5.78 -2.92 -5.01
CA ILE A 108 -7.24 -2.64 -5.11
C ILE A 108 -7.56 -1.36 -5.84
N PHE A 109 -6.57 -0.50 -6.06
CA PHE A 109 -6.83 0.86 -6.55
C PHE A 109 -7.36 0.86 -7.97
N GLU A 110 -8.62 1.26 -8.08
CA GLU A 110 -9.42 1.28 -9.31
C GLU A 110 -8.75 1.99 -10.49
N ILE A 111 -7.99 3.06 -10.24
CA ILE A 111 -7.35 3.82 -11.31
C ILE A 111 -6.36 2.96 -12.09
N TRP A 112 -5.64 2.05 -11.43
CA TRP A 112 -4.64 1.21 -12.08
C TRP A 112 -5.29 0.29 -13.12
N TYR A 113 -6.43 -0.31 -12.74
CA TYR A 113 -7.25 -1.12 -13.62
C TYR A 113 -7.86 -0.29 -14.75
N GLY A 114 -8.33 0.92 -14.44
CA GLY A 114 -8.84 1.90 -15.39
C GLY A 114 -7.85 2.31 -16.46
N LEU A 115 -6.58 2.50 -16.09
CA LEU A 115 -5.51 2.84 -17.03
C LEU A 115 -5.20 1.70 -18.00
N ALA A 116 -5.31 0.44 -17.57
CA ALA A 116 -5.21 -0.69 -18.49
C ALA A 116 -6.37 -0.69 -19.52
N ILE A 117 -7.60 -0.35 -19.08
CA ILE A 117 -8.77 -0.19 -19.95
C ILE A 117 -8.55 0.99 -20.91
N ALA A 118 -7.96 2.10 -20.46
CA ALA A 118 -7.62 3.22 -21.34
C ALA A 118 -6.62 2.81 -22.43
N ILE A 119 -5.62 1.97 -22.13
CA ILE A 119 -4.71 1.42 -23.14
C ILE A 119 -5.47 0.49 -24.11
N LEU A 120 -6.37 -0.35 -23.61
CA LEU A 120 -7.25 -1.17 -24.45
C LEU A 120 -8.11 -0.30 -25.37
N PHE A 121 -8.70 0.78 -24.86
CA PHE A 121 -9.46 1.76 -25.63
C PHE A 121 -8.61 2.35 -26.76
N TYR A 122 -7.37 2.79 -26.47
CA TYR A 122 -6.46 3.28 -27.51
C TYR A 122 -6.12 2.21 -28.55
N SER A 123 -5.90 0.96 -28.14
CA SER A 123 -5.67 -0.16 -29.06
C SER A 123 -6.85 -0.35 -30.02
N MET A 124 -8.08 -0.35 -29.51
CA MET A 124 -9.29 -0.44 -30.32
C MET A 124 -9.46 0.77 -31.26
N LEU A 125 -9.13 1.97 -30.76
CA LEU A 125 -9.17 3.22 -31.50
C LEU A 125 -8.18 3.18 -32.68
N HIS A 126 -6.92 2.81 -32.42
CA HIS A 126 -5.87 2.66 -33.43
C HIS A 126 -6.22 1.60 -34.49
N ARG A 127 -6.86 0.50 -34.07
CA ARG A 127 -7.38 -0.54 -34.96
C ARG A 127 -8.66 -0.14 -35.71
N SER A 128 -9.09 1.11 -35.56
CA SER A 128 -10.25 1.68 -36.27
C SER A 128 -11.56 0.92 -36.01
N MET A 129 -11.69 0.25 -34.84
CA MET A 129 -12.90 -0.50 -34.50
C MET A 129 -14.14 0.39 -34.44
N HIS A 130 -13.96 1.65 -34.03
CA HIS A 130 -15.01 2.68 -33.97
C HIS A 130 -15.69 2.96 -35.32
N LEU A 131 -15.09 2.56 -36.45
CA LEU A 131 -15.70 2.74 -37.78
C LEU A 131 -16.83 1.73 -38.04
N LYS A 132 -16.92 0.65 -37.25
CA LYS A 132 -18.01 -0.33 -37.30
C LYS A 132 -18.95 -0.10 -36.13
N SER A 133 -20.27 -0.21 -36.33
CA SER A 133 -21.27 0.08 -35.29
C SER A 133 -21.06 -0.75 -34.02
N VAL A 134 -20.83 -2.06 -34.15
CA VAL A 134 -20.56 -2.95 -33.00
C VAL A 134 -19.26 -2.55 -32.28
N GLY A 135 -18.23 -2.18 -33.04
CA GLY A 135 -16.96 -1.74 -32.47
C GLY A 135 -17.08 -0.40 -31.74
N LEU A 136 -17.87 0.54 -32.28
CA LEU A 136 -18.17 1.81 -31.61
C LEU A 136 -18.93 1.60 -30.30
N ILE A 137 -19.97 0.77 -30.29
CA ILE A 137 -20.72 0.44 -29.07
C ILE A 137 -19.80 -0.16 -28.02
N LEU A 138 -18.97 -1.15 -28.41
CA LEU A 138 -18.01 -1.76 -27.50
C LEU A 138 -17.01 -0.73 -26.95
N MET A 139 -16.51 0.18 -27.80
CA MET A 139 -15.61 1.24 -27.36
C MET A 139 -16.25 2.22 -26.40
N LEU A 140 -17.52 2.61 -26.62
CA LEU A 140 -18.26 3.47 -25.68
C LEU A 140 -18.46 2.78 -24.32
N LEU A 141 -18.69 1.46 -24.30
CA LEU A 141 -18.76 0.68 -23.06
C LEU A 141 -17.40 0.64 -22.34
N VAL A 142 -16.31 0.41 -23.08
CA VAL A 142 -14.94 0.41 -22.55
C VAL A 142 -14.56 1.79 -22.01
N GLU A 143 -14.89 2.87 -22.72
CA GLU A 143 -14.66 4.24 -22.27
C GLU A 143 -15.47 4.56 -21.01
N THR A 144 -16.75 4.18 -20.97
CA THR A 144 -17.60 4.34 -19.78
C THR A 144 -16.98 3.63 -18.58
N LEU A 145 -16.54 2.38 -18.75
CA LEU A 145 -15.91 1.62 -17.68
C LEU A 145 -14.62 2.28 -17.16
N ALA A 146 -13.81 2.86 -18.06
CA ALA A 146 -12.63 3.62 -17.69
C ALA A 146 -12.98 4.95 -16.99
N LEU A 147 -14.03 5.67 -17.42
CA LEU A 147 -14.46 6.92 -16.76
C LEU A 147 -14.96 6.67 -15.33
N PHE A 148 -15.72 5.60 -15.13
CA PHE A 148 -16.19 5.20 -13.80
C PHE A 148 -15.10 4.56 -12.95
N SER A 149 -13.95 4.17 -13.50
CA SER A 149 -12.86 3.67 -12.67
C SER A 149 -12.28 4.75 -11.79
N HIS A 150 -11.98 5.96 -12.29
CA HIS A 150 -11.42 7.02 -11.45
C HIS A 150 -11.57 8.38 -12.12
N PRO A 151 -11.81 9.48 -11.38
CA PRO A 151 -11.93 10.80 -11.98
C PRO A 151 -10.74 11.34 -12.76
N LEU A 152 -9.58 10.66 -12.76
CA LEU A 152 -8.39 11.12 -13.50
C LEU A 152 -8.29 10.45 -14.87
N THR A 153 -9.12 9.43 -15.14
CA THR A 153 -9.06 8.71 -16.41
C THR A 153 -9.57 9.54 -17.59
N PHE A 154 -10.39 10.58 -17.36
CA PHE A 154 -10.79 11.47 -18.46
C PHE A 154 -9.58 12.14 -19.12
N PHE A 155 -8.52 12.47 -18.36
CA PHE A 155 -7.30 13.07 -18.93
C PHE A 155 -6.66 12.15 -19.97
N ILE A 156 -6.52 10.85 -19.65
CA ILE A 156 -5.90 9.89 -20.56
C ILE A 156 -6.82 9.57 -21.75
N LEU A 157 -8.13 9.46 -21.54
CA LEU A 157 -9.09 9.17 -22.63
C LEU A 157 -9.20 10.33 -23.62
N ALA A 158 -9.25 11.57 -23.12
CA ALA A 158 -9.19 12.78 -23.94
C ALA A 158 -7.88 12.83 -24.72
N PHE A 159 -6.75 12.61 -24.05
CA PHE A 159 -5.43 12.59 -24.69
C PHE A 159 -5.33 11.54 -25.81
N PHE A 160 -5.78 10.31 -25.57
CA PHE A 160 -5.79 9.23 -26.55
C PHE A 160 -6.70 9.52 -27.74
N THR A 161 -7.87 10.12 -27.51
CA THR A 161 -8.77 10.57 -28.58
C THR A 161 -8.14 11.67 -29.42
N LEU A 162 -7.46 12.64 -28.79
CA LEU A 162 -6.71 13.70 -29.49
C LEU A 162 -5.58 13.12 -30.35
N LEU A 163 -4.81 12.16 -29.83
CA LEU A 163 -3.75 11.51 -30.60
C LEU A 163 -4.28 10.83 -31.87
N ASP A 164 -5.37 10.07 -31.77
CA ASP A 164 -5.95 9.41 -32.95
C ASP A 164 -6.50 10.42 -33.98
N ILE A 165 -7.11 11.53 -33.53
CA ILE A 165 -7.50 12.64 -34.42
C ILE A 165 -6.29 13.17 -35.19
N LEU A 166 -5.16 13.38 -34.49
CA LEU A 166 -3.94 13.89 -35.11
C LEU A 166 -3.35 12.91 -36.12
N ASP A 167 -3.37 11.61 -35.81
CA ASP A 167 -2.91 10.56 -36.71
C ASP A 167 -3.77 10.46 -37.97
N ARG A 168 -5.09 10.53 -37.82
CA ARG A 168 -6.04 10.47 -38.94
C ARG A 168 -6.19 11.77 -39.70
N LYS A 169 -5.68 12.88 -39.14
CA LYS A 169 -5.85 14.25 -39.67
C LYS A 169 -7.31 14.62 -39.94
N SER A 170 -8.25 13.97 -39.26
CA SER A 170 -9.69 14.18 -39.45
C SER A 170 -10.47 13.87 -38.18
N ILE A 171 -11.52 14.65 -37.93
CA ILE A 171 -12.45 14.41 -36.84
C ILE A 171 -13.60 13.55 -37.38
N LYS A 172 -13.88 12.44 -36.70
CA LYS A 172 -14.99 11.53 -37.01
C LYS A 172 -16.09 11.71 -35.97
N LEU A 173 -17.32 11.32 -36.32
CA LEU A 173 -18.45 11.35 -35.38
C LEU A 173 -18.13 10.57 -34.10
N SER A 174 -17.43 9.43 -34.20
CA SER A 174 -16.95 8.66 -33.05
C SER A 174 -16.14 9.50 -32.07
N HIS A 175 -15.23 10.35 -32.54
CA HIS A 175 -14.44 11.21 -31.66
C HIS A 175 -15.30 12.22 -30.92
N ILE A 176 -16.32 12.77 -31.60
CA ILE A 176 -17.29 13.68 -30.97
C ILE A 176 -18.08 12.93 -29.90
N LEU A 177 -18.49 11.69 -30.15
CA LEU A 177 -19.20 10.85 -29.18
C LEU A 177 -18.34 10.53 -27.95
N PHE A 178 -17.05 10.25 -28.12
CA PHE A 178 -16.12 10.02 -27.01
C PHE A 178 -15.99 11.27 -26.13
N PHE A 179 -15.73 12.45 -26.72
CA PHE A 179 -15.70 13.70 -25.96
C PHE A 179 -17.04 14.05 -25.31
N LEU A 180 -18.15 13.80 -26.00
CA LEU A 180 -19.48 14.01 -25.45
C LEU A 180 -19.71 13.11 -24.23
N LEU A 181 -19.27 11.84 -24.27
CA LEU A 181 -19.37 10.93 -23.13
C LEU A 181 -18.54 11.42 -21.94
N ILE A 182 -17.32 11.93 -22.18
CA ILE A 182 -16.49 12.55 -21.14
C ILE A 182 -17.22 13.76 -20.51
N ILE A 183 -17.83 14.63 -21.32
CA ILE A 183 -18.57 15.80 -20.82
C ILE A 183 -19.81 15.38 -20.04
N ILE A 184 -20.59 14.43 -20.56
CA ILE A 184 -21.77 13.88 -19.88
C ILE A 184 -21.34 13.30 -18.52
N TRP A 185 -20.28 12.49 -18.49
CA TRP A 185 -19.75 11.93 -17.26
C TRP A 185 -19.30 13.02 -16.28
N ALA A 186 -18.62 14.08 -16.74
CA ALA A 186 -18.17 15.19 -15.90
C ALA A 186 -19.34 15.99 -15.29
N VAL A 187 -20.50 16.03 -15.95
CA VAL A 187 -21.73 16.66 -15.44
C VAL A 187 -22.49 15.73 -14.50
N VAL A 188 -22.56 14.42 -14.82
CA VAL A 188 -23.34 13.43 -14.07
C VAL A 188 -22.61 12.96 -12.80
N LYS A 189 -21.30 12.71 -12.86
CA LYS A 189 -20.55 12.15 -11.73
C LYS A 189 -20.62 13.02 -10.45
N PRO A 190 -20.59 14.37 -10.51
CA PRO A 190 -20.82 15.22 -9.35
C PRO A 190 -22.14 14.94 -8.61
N MET A 191 -23.20 14.54 -9.32
CA MET A 191 -24.51 14.19 -8.75
C MET A 191 -24.50 12.83 -8.03
N LEU A 192 -23.44 12.04 -8.20
CA LEU A 192 -23.28 10.69 -7.65
C LEU A 192 -22.11 10.61 -6.65
N LEU A 193 -21.59 11.76 -6.18
CA LEU A 193 -20.47 11.77 -5.25
C LEU A 193 -20.90 11.21 -3.89
N SER A 194 -20.10 10.27 -3.38
CA SER A 194 -20.15 9.89 -1.97
C SER A 194 -19.64 11.02 -1.07
N GLU A 195 -19.93 10.98 0.23
CA GLU A 195 -19.42 11.95 1.21
C GLU A 195 -17.89 12.08 1.17
N TYR A 196 -17.18 10.96 1.06
CA TYR A 196 -15.73 10.93 0.92
C TYR A 196 -15.25 11.71 -0.32
N GLU A 197 -15.84 11.44 -1.49
CA GLU A 197 -15.44 12.12 -2.73
C GLU A 197 -15.84 13.60 -2.73
N GLY A 198 -17.00 13.94 -2.15
CA GLY A 198 -17.45 15.31 -1.96
C GLY A 198 -16.50 16.11 -1.06
N GLY A 199 -16.04 15.53 0.05
CA GLY A 199 -15.06 16.16 0.94
C GLY A 199 -13.71 16.42 0.27
N LYS A 200 -13.24 15.50 -0.59
CA LYS A 200 -12.02 15.72 -1.40
C LYS A 200 -12.21 16.84 -2.42
N MET A 201 -13.38 16.90 -3.06
CA MET A 201 -13.69 17.97 -4.00
C MET A 201 -13.77 19.34 -3.31
N ASP A 202 -14.42 19.42 -2.14
CA ASP A 202 -14.44 20.66 -1.33
C ASP A 202 -13.03 21.12 -0.99
N TYR A 203 -12.16 20.22 -0.52
CA TYR A 203 -10.77 20.54 -0.22
C TYR A 203 -10.02 21.10 -1.44
N ILE A 204 -10.22 20.51 -2.61
CA ILE A 204 -9.57 20.96 -3.86
C ILE A 204 -10.07 22.34 -4.29
N LEU A 205 -11.37 22.60 -4.18
CA LEU A 205 -11.98 23.85 -4.65
C LEU A 205 -11.81 25.01 -3.66
N ASN A 206 -11.62 24.71 -2.37
CA ASN A 206 -11.51 25.71 -1.32
C ASN A 206 -10.08 26.23 -1.16
N THR A 207 -9.77 27.32 -1.84
CA THR A 207 -8.45 27.99 -1.85
C THR A 207 -8.02 28.52 -0.48
N SER A 208 -8.94 28.67 0.49
CA SER A 208 -8.57 29.03 1.86
C SER A 208 -7.95 27.84 2.61
N LYS A 209 -8.43 26.62 2.34
CA LYS A 209 -7.94 25.35 2.92
C LYS A 209 -6.76 24.78 2.15
N ASN A 210 -6.79 24.85 0.82
CA ASN A 210 -5.76 24.31 -0.06
C ASN A 210 -4.93 25.43 -0.70
N LYS A 211 -3.66 25.50 -0.29
CA LYS A 211 -2.66 26.44 -0.81
C LYS A 211 -1.56 25.75 -1.61
N SER A 212 -1.72 24.48 -1.99
CA SER A 212 -0.69 23.71 -2.71
C SER A 212 -0.28 24.38 -4.02
N TYR A 213 -1.20 25.08 -4.68
CA TYR A 213 -0.91 25.86 -5.90
C TYR A 213 0.20 26.91 -5.74
N LEU A 214 0.40 27.47 -4.54
CA LEU A 214 1.46 28.44 -4.27
C LEU A 214 2.85 27.81 -4.33
N ASN A 215 2.96 26.51 -4.05
CA ASN A 215 4.24 25.81 -4.06
C ASN A 215 4.87 25.78 -5.45
N LEU A 216 4.06 25.79 -6.52
CA LEU A 216 4.54 25.84 -7.89
C LEU A 216 5.27 27.15 -8.23
N LEU A 217 5.10 28.22 -7.44
CA LEU A 217 5.84 29.47 -7.57
C LEU A 217 7.22 29.42 -6.87
N SER A 218 7.45 28.41 -6.02
CA SER A 218 8.72 28.23 -5.31
C SER A 218 9.70 27.41 -6.14
N LEU A 219 10.85 28.00 -6.46
CA LEU A 219 11.94 27.28 -7.15
C LEU A 219 12.40 26.04 -6.35
N HIS A 220 12.42 26.14 -5.02
CA HIS A 220 12.81 25.03 -4.16
C HIS A 220 11.87 23.83 -4.34
N TYR A 221 10.55 24.06 -4.32
CA TYR A 221 9.56 23.00 -4.55
C TYR A 221 9.68 22.37 -5.93
N VAL A 222 9.92 23.19 -6.97
CA VAL A 222 10.11 22.68 -8.34
C VAL A 222 11.34 21.79 -8.44
N ILE A 223 12.43 22.13 -7.75
CA ILE A 223 13.64 21.28 -7.67
C ILE A 223 13.33 19.98 -6.94
N GLU A 224 12.65 20.03 -5.79
CA GLU A 224 12.25 18.82 -5.07
C GLU A 224 11.34 17.91 -5.91
N LEU A 225 10.41 18.50 -6.65
CA LEU A 225 9.54 17.78 -7.57
C LEU A 225 10.34 17.12 -8.71
N ALA A 226 11.34 17.81 -9.25
CA ALA A 226 12.24 17.23 -10.26
C ALA A 226 13.04 16.05 -9.69
N VAL A 227 13.55 16.17 -8.45
CA VAL A 227 14.22 15.08 -7.74
C VAL A 227 13.26 13.91 -7.48
N PHE A 228 12.01 14.21 -7.11
CA PHE A 228 10.96 13.20 -6.92
C PHE A 228 10.72 12.39 -8.20
N PHE A 229 10.54 13.05 -9.36
CA PHE A 229 10.37 12.35 -10.63
C PHE A 229 11.63 11.59 -11.04
N TYR A 230 12.82 12.14 -10.81
CA TYR A 230 14.08 11.45 -11.07
C TYR A 230 14.20 10.15 -10.24
N LYS A 231 13.83 10.18 -8.96
CA LYS A 231 13.93 9.00 -8.08
C LYS A 231 12.87 7.94 -8.41
N ASN A 232 11.63 8.35 -8.68
CA ASN A 232 10.49 7.42 -8.74
C ASN A 232 9.99 7.11 -10.16
N TYR A 233 10.23 8.01 -11.12
CA TYR A 233 9.64 7.96 -12.48
C TYR A 233 10.68 8.16 -13.59
N PHE A 234 11.96 7.87 -13.33
CA PHE A 234 13.06 8.07 -14.28
C PHE A 234 12.80 7.47 -15.68
N VAL A 235 12.34 6.22 -15.72
CA VAL A 235 12.05 5.53 -17.00
C VAL A 235 10.92 6.21 -17.76
N VAL A 236 9.89 6.69 -17.04
CA VAL A 236 8.76 7.45 -17.61
C VAL A 236 9.24 8.77 -18.20
N MET A 237 10.15 9.47 -17.51
CA MET A 237 10.78 10.69 -18.01
C MET A 237 11.58 10.44 -19.29
N ILE A 238 12.39 9.38 -19.34
CA ILE A 238 13.16 9.02 -20.55
C ILE A 238 12.21 8.73 -21.71
N MET A 239 11.17 7.90 -21.50
CA MET A 239 10.19 7.60 -22.55
C MET A 239 9.53 8.89 -23.06
N GLY A 240 9.12 9.78 -22.17
CA GLY A 240 8.54 11.07 -22.54
C GLY A 240 9.51 11.96 -23.32
N PHE A 241 10.78 12.02 -22.91
CA PHE A 241 11.82 12.78 -23.61
C PHE A 241 12.09 12.24 -25.02
N LEU A 242 12.17 10.92 -25.16
CA LEU A 242 12.33 10.27 -26.47
C LEU A 242 11.12 10.53 -27.39
N CYS A 243 9.90 10.57 -26.85
CA CYS A 243 8.72 10.97 -27.62
C CYS A 243 8.83 12.41 -28.12
N MET A 244 9.25 13.35 -27.26
CA MET A 244 9.43 14.76 -27.65
C MET A 244 10.48 14.92 -28.76
N ILE A 245 11.63 14.23 -28.63
CA ILE A 245 12.67 14.21 -29.68
C ILE A 245 12.09 13.67 -30.98
N TYR A 246 11.41 12.52 -30.92
CA TYR A 246 10.81 11.89 -32.09
C TYR A 246 9.85 12.84 -32.81
N PHE A 247 8.90 13.43 -32.09
CA PHE A 247 7.95 14.36 -32.69
C PHE A 247 8.61 15.62 -33.27
N ARG A 248 9.68 16.11 -32.64
CA ARG A 248 10.45 17.26 -33.15
C ARG A 248 11.22 16.93 -34.42
N VAL A 249 11.92 15.79 -34.46
CA VAL A 249 12.79 15.35 -35.57
C VAL A 249 11.95 15.00 -36.81
N TYR A 250 10.83 14.30 -36.62
CA TYR A 250 9.97 13.87 -37.73
C TYR A 250 8.87 14.89 -38.10
N GLY A 251 8.89 16.09 -37.51
CA GLY A 251 8.01 17.20 -37.91
C GLY A 251 6.57 17.09 -37.41
N TYR A 252 6.27 16.21 -36.45
CA TYR A 252 4.94 16.07 -35.82
C TYR A 252 4.66 17.18 -34.79
N ARG A 253 4.66 18.45 -35.24
CA ARG A 253 4.54 19.62 -34.35
C ARG A 253 3.24 19.63 -33.53
N LYS A 254 2.12 19.18 -34.11
CA LYS A 254 0.83 19.09 -33.41
C LYS A 254 0.85 18.01 -32.32
N HIS A 255 1.43 16.85 -32.61
CA HIS A 255 1.62 15.79 -31.62
C HIS A 255 2.53 16.24 -30.49
N LEU A 256 3.65 16.92 -30.80
CA LEU A 256 4.54 17.50 -29.79
C LEU A 256 3.78 18.47 -28.88
N LEU A 257 3.00 19.39 -29.44
CA LEU A 257 2.22 20.36 -28.67
C LEU A 257 1.20 19.65 -27.75
N VAL A 258 0.39 18.73 -28.30
CA VAL A 258 -0.62 18.01 -27.51
C VAL A 258 0.02 17.15 -26.43
N PHE A 259 1.11 16.43 -26.76
CA PHE A 259 1.85 15.61 -25.81
C PHE A 259 2.44 16.44 -24.67
N SER A 260 3.19 17.49 -24.99
CA SER A 260 3.82 18.35 -23.99
C SER A 260 2.78 19.09 -23.14
N ALA A 261 1.70 19.59 -23.75
CA ALA A 261 0.62 20.25 -23.03
C ALA A 261 -0.14 19.28 -22.11
N ALA A 262 -0.40 18.05 -22.54
CA ALA A 262 -1.06 17.03 -21.70
C ALA A 262 -0.20 16.66 -20.48
N ILE A 263 1.08 16.38 -20.67
CA ILE A 263 2.00 16.06 -19.56
C ILE A 263 2.13 17.25 -18.61
N PHE A 264 2.36 18.46 -19.14
CA PHE A 264 2.51 19.67 -18.32
C PHE A 264 1.24 19.99 -17.54
N SER A 265 0.08 20.01 -18.20
CA SER A 265 -1.20 20.28 -17.54
C SER A 265 -1.53 19.25 -16.46
N TYR A 266 -1.22 17.97 -16.69
CA TYR A 266 -1.42 16.93 -15.69
C TYR A 266 -0.53 17.13 -14.45
N ILE A 267 0.77 17.39 -14.64
CA ILE A 267 1.69 17.65 -13.52
C ILE A 267 1.23 18.88 -12.74
N VAL A 268 0.87 19.97 -13.42
CA VAL A 268 0.33 21.17 -12.77
C VAL A 268 -0.94 20.85 -12.00
N PHE A 269 -1.88 20.11 -12.59
CA PHE A 269 -3.14 19.74 -11.94
C PHE A 269 -2.92 18.98 -10.62
N ILE A 270 -2.03 17.99 -10.60
CA ILE A 270 -1.71 17.26 -9.37
C ILE A 270 -1.05 18.16 -8.32
N ASN A 271 -0.16 19.07 -8.71
CA ASN A 271 0.56 19.93 -7.75
C ASN A 271 -0.25 21.15 -7.28
N VAL A 272 -1.29 21.54 -8.03
CA VAL A 272 -2.28 22.52 -7.58
C VAL A 272 -3.17 21.91 -6.49
N THR A 273 -3.41 20.60 -6.54
CA THR A 273 -4.32 19.89 -5.64
C THR A 273 -3.63 19.25 -4.45
N HIS A 274 -2.36 18.84 -4.60
CA HIS A 274 -1.61 18.09 -3.59
C HIS A 274 -0.11 18.47 -3.56
N VAL A 275 0.52 18.29 -2.40
CA VAL A 275 1.98 18.33 -2.25
C VAL A 275 2.55 16.96 -2.58
N ALA A 276 3.50 16.89 -3.51
CA ALA A 276 3.91 15.62 -4.12
C ALA A 276 5.43 15.39 -4.15
N THR A 277 6.17 15.96 -3.19
CA THR A 277 7.65 15.87 -3.12
C THR A 277 8.15 14.57 -2.48
N GLN A 278 7.25 13.79 -1.86
CA GLN A 278 7.56 12.49 -1.27
C GLN A 278 6.64 11.41 -1.83
N ILE A 279 7.18 10.20 -1.96
CA ILE A 279 6.40 9.06 -2.43
C ILE A 279 5.52 8.53 -1.29
N SER A 280 4.26 8.32 -1.60
CA SER A 280 3.29 7.65 -0.73
C SER A 280 2.33 6.85 -1.61
N PHE A 281 1.57 5.93 -1.01
CA PHE A 281 0.55 5.17 -1.74
C PHE A 281 -0.41 6.09 -2.51
N TYR A 282 -0.78 7.23 -1.91
CA TYR A 282 -1.70 8.19 -2.52
C TYR A 282 -1.07 8.96 -3.68
N ILE A 283 0.18 9.46 -3.52
CA ILE A 283 0.87 10.19 -4.60
C ILE A 283 1.24 9.27 -5.77
N GLU A 284 1.60 8.02 -5.48
CA GLU A 284 1.83 7.00 -6.52
C GLU A 284 0.57 6.80 -7.37
N ARG A 285 -0.60 6.65 -6.72
CA ARG A 285 -1.89 6.53 -7.38
C ARG A 285 -2.19 7.71 -8.32
N LEU A 286 -1.86 8.93 -7.90
CA LEU A 286 -2.09 10.13 -8.72
C LEU A 286 -1.17 10.19 -9.94
N TYR A 287 0.12 9.90 -9.82
CA TYR A 287 1.03 10.00 -10.97
C TYR A 287 1.02 8.80 -11.91
N LEU A 288 0.31 7.72 -11.56
CA LEU A 288 0.17 6.52 -12.38
C LEU A 288 -0.34 6.82 -13.81
N VAL A 289 -1.13 7.88 -14.00
CA VAL A 289 -1.65 8.31 -15.32
C VAL A 289 -0.55 8.76 -16.28
N LEU A 290 0.57 9.29 -15.77
CA LEU A 290 1.70 9.69 -16.61
C LEU A 290 2.34 8.50 -17.33
N ILE A 291 2.19 7.30 -16.79
CA ILE A 291 2.78 6.08 -17.34
C ILE A 291 2.16 5.74 -18.69
N PRO A 292 0.84 5.52 -18.85
CA PRO A 292 0.23 5.31 -20.16
C PRO A 292 0.31 6.56 -21.05
N MET A 293 0.28 7.78 -20.49
CA MET A 293 0.45 9.02 -21.28
C MET A 293 1.79 9.04 -22.03
N THR A 294 2.86 8.47 -21.46
CA THR A 294 4.18 8.42 -22.09
C THR A 294 4.45 7.08 -22.78
N ALA A 295 4.06 5.96 -22.17
CA ALA A 295 4.30 4.62 -22.67
C ALA A 295 3.58 4.36 -23.99
N VAL A 296 2.32 4.78 -24.15
CA VAL A 296 1.58 4.55 -25.39
C VAL A 296 2.23 5.30 -26.57
N PRO A 297 2.46 6.62 -26.51
CA PRO A 297 3.19 7.30 -27.57
C PRO A 297 4.59 6.70 -27.82
N PHE A 298 5.31 6.32 -26.76
CA PHE A 298 6.62 5.71 -26.89
C PHE A 298 6.57 4.40 -27.67
N VAL A 299 5.66 3.48 -27.35
CA VAL A 299 5.62 2.18 -28.03
C VAL A 299 5.14 2.29 -29.47
N TYR A 300 4.20 3.19 -29.78
CA TYR A 300 3.63 3.33 -31.13
C TYR A 300 4.48 4.18 -32.08
N TYR A 301 5.01 5.31 -31.62
CA TYR A 301 5.75 6.23 -32.49
C TYR A 301 7.26 6.00 -32.45
N VAL A 302 7.82 5.69 -31.28
CA VAL A 302 9.27 5.50 -31.13
C VAL A 302 9.63 4.04 -31.37
N PHE A 303 9.30 3.16 -30.43
CA PHE A 303 9.73 1.75 -30.44
C PHE A 303 9.22 0.99 -31.68
N GLY A 304 7.94 1.15 -32.03
CA GLY A 304 7.33 0.47 -33.17
C GLY A 304 7.94 0.85 -34.53
N ARG A 305 8.65 1.97 -34.61
CA ARG A 305 9.30 2.49 -35.83
C ARG A 305 10.81 2.26 -35.87
N LEU A 306 11.41 1.73 -34.81
CA LEU A 306 12.84 1.43 -34.77
C LEU A 306 13.22 0.30 -35.75
N ARG A 307 14.40 0.43 -36.37
CA ARG A 307 15.05 -0.65 -37.11
C ARG A 307 15.34 -1.84 -36.18
N PRO A 308 15.47 -3.08 -36.70
CA PRO A 308 15.65 -4.28 -35.88
C PRO A 308 16.76 -4.19 -34.83
N GLY A 309 17.94 -3.67 -35.18
CA GLY A 309 19.07 -3.54 -34.25
C GLY A 309 18.76 -2.66 -33.02
N PRO A 310 18.48 -1.35 -33.20
CA PRO A 310 18.10 -0.46 -32.09
C PRO A 310 16.87 -0.95 -31.32
N ARG A 311 15.91 -1.58 -32.00
CA ARG A 311 14.72 -2.14 -31.36
C ARG A 311 15.06 -3.25 -30.36
N ILE A 312 16.01 -4.12 -30.70
CA ILE A 312 16.49 -5.16 -29.77
C ILE A 312 17.17 -4.52 -28.56
N ILE A 313 17.99 -3.49 -28.76
CA ILE A 313 18.66 -2.78 -27.66
C ILE A 313 17.63 -2.17 -26.70
N VAL A 314 16.62 -1.46 -27.22
CA VAL A 314 15.55 -0.88 -26.40
C VAL A 314 14.75 -1.96 -25.67
N LEU A 315 14.47 -3.09 -26.34
CA LEU A 315 13.79 -4.22 -25.71
C LEU A 315 14.62 -4.81 -24.56
N LEU A 316 15.94 -4.99 -24.76
CA LEU A 316 16.84 -5.46 -23.71
C LEU A 316 16.88 -4.48 -22.54
N LEU A 317 16.93 -3.17 -22.78
CA LEU A 317 16.87 -2.16 -21.72
C LEU A 317 15.55 -2.21 -20.94
N LEU A 318 14.42 -2.37 -21.63
CA LEU A 318 13.11 -2.54 -20.98
C LEU A 318 13.07 -3.82 -20.14
N ILE A 319 13.58 -4.94 -20.66
CA ILE A 319 13.67 -6.21 -19.93
C ILE A 319 14.57 -6.06 -18.69
N SER A 320 15.74 -5.43 -18.82
CA SER A 320 16.63 -5.16 -17.69
C SER A 320 15.96 -4.26 -16.65
N GLY A 321 15.21 -3.23 -17.08
CA GLY A 321 14.42 -2.39 -16.19
C GLY A 321 13.32 -3.17 -15.45
N ILE A 322 12.63 -4.08 -16.15
CA ILE A 322 11.62 -4.97 -15.57
C ILE A 322 12.26 -5.91 -14.54
N ILE A 323 13.40 -6.54 -14.88
CA ILE A 323 14.16 -7.41 -13.95
C ILE A 323 14.60 -6.63 -12.72
N TYR A 324 15.09 -5.40 -12.90
CA TYR A 324 15.44 -4.52 -11.80
C TYR A 324 14.23 -4.23 -10.89
N GLN A 325 13.07 -3.86 -11.45
CA GLN A 325 11.85 -3.64 -10.66
C GLN A 325 11.41 -4.90 -9.92
N PHE A 326 11.56 -6.08 -10.52
CA PHE A 326 11.26 -7.34 -9.84
C PHE A 326 12.19 -7.61 -8.65
N ASN A 327 13.48 -7.31 -8.77
CA ASN A 327 14.42 -7.44 -7.64
C ASN A 327 14.15 -6.42 -6.53
N LEU A 328 13.45 -5.32 -6.81
CA LEU A 328 13.00 -4.37 -5.79
C LEU A 328 11.75 -4.82 -5.02
N ILE A 329 10.95 -5.77 -5.55
CA ILE A 329 9.74 -6.23 -4.86
C ILE A 329 10.08 -6.84 -3.48
N PRO A 330 11.02 -7.78 -3.35
CA PRO A 330 11.41 -8.30 -2.03
C PRO A 330 11.92 -7.22 -1.07
N VAL A 331 12.73 -6.27 -1.57
CA VAL A 331 13.25 -5.16 -0.76
C VAL A 331 12.12 -4.27 -0.22
N ARG A 332 11.12 -3.98 -1.08
CA ARG A 332 9.93 -3.22 -0.68
C ARG A 332 8.98 -4.03 0.20
N ALA A 333 8.96 -5.36 0.06
CA ALA A 333 8.15 -6.25 0.87
C ALA A 333 8.55 -6.22 2.34
N ASN A 334 9.82 -5.96 2.66
CA ASN A 334 10.34 -5.99 4.04
C ASN A 334 9.46 -5.24 5.04
N ALA A 335 9.06 -4.00 4.75
CA ALA A 335 8.22 -3.23 5.67
C ALA A 335 6.83 -3.86 5.88
N TYR A 336 6.24 -4.45 4.82
CA TYR A 336 4.98 -5.16 4.91
C TYR A 336 5.10 -6.51 5.61
N THR A 337 6.20 -7.23 5.39
CA THR A 337 6.50 -8.48 6.11
C THR A 337 6.69 -8.19 7.59
N GLU A 338 7.44 -7.14 7.96
CA GLU A 338 7.59 -6.69 9.35
C GLU A 338 6.24 -6.37 10.00
N ARG A 339 5.34 -5.69 9.28
CA ARG A 339 3.96 -5.43 9.74
C ARG A 339 3.14 -6.69 9.94
N VAL A 340 3.15 -7.60 8.96
CA VAL A 340 2.43 -8.88 9.04
C VAL A 340 2.93 -9.69 10.22
N GLU A 341 4.25 -9.77 10.40
CA GLU A 341 4.88 -10.47 11.52
C GLU A 341 4.52 -9.81 12.85
N HIS A 342 4.61 -8.49 12.97
CA HIS A 342 4.25 -7.77 14.20
C HIS A 342 2.79 -8.01 14.59
N THR A 343 1.88 -7.90 13.62
CA THR A 343 0.45 -8.18 13.83
C THR A 343 0.23 -9.64 14.24
N GLN A 344 0.93 -10.59 13.63
CA GLN A 344 0.87 -12.01 14.03
C GLN A 344 1.43 -12.27 15.42
N ARG A 345 2.49 -11.59 15.84
CA ARG A 345 3.02 -11.71 17.22
C ARG A 345 1.99 -11.24 18.24
N LEU A 346 1.32 -10.13 17.99
CA LEU A 346 0.24 -9.65 18.85
C LEU A 346 -0.95 -10.62 18.86
N ILE A 347 -1.38 -11.11 17.69
CA ILE A 347 -2.43 -12.15 17.63
C ILE A 347 -2.03 -13.38 18.45
N ASN A 348 -0.79 -13.84 18.33
CA ASN A 348 -0.30 -14.99 19.08
C ASN A 348 -0.29 -14.69 20.59
N TYR A 349 0.14 -13.50 20.99
CA TYR A 349 0.10 -13.05 22.38
C TYR A 349 -1.33 -13.06 22.94
N THR A 350 -2.32 -12.65 22.14
CA THR A 350 -3.72 -12.63 22.60
C THR A 350 -4.29 -14.01 22.90
N ARG A 351 -3.66 -15.10 22.42
CA ARG A 351 -4.16 -16.48 22.60
C ARG A 351 -4.14 -16.99 24.04
N GLN A 352 -3.38 -16.34 24.91
CA GLN A 352 -3.35 -16.69 26.34
C GLN A 352 -4.57 -16.16 27.10
N PHE A 353 -5.36 -15.27 26.50
CA PHE A 353 -6.56 -14.71 27.11
C PHE A 353 -7.82 -15.36 26.54
N GLU A 354 -8.87 -15.40 27.35
CA GLU A 354 -10.21 -15.73 26.86
C GLU A 354 -10.78 -14.53 26.08
N GLY A 355 -11.51 -14.80 24.99
CA GLY A 355 -12.11 -13.78 24.14
C GLY A 355 -11.41 -13.59 22.79
N SER A 356 -11.94 -12.64 22.02
CA SER A 356 -11.51 -12.38 20.63
C SER A 356 -11.38 -10.89 20.29
N LYS A 357 -11.56 -10.01 21.28
CA LYS A 357 -11.66 -8.56 21.10
C LYS A 357 -10.64 -7.88 22.00
N PHE A 358 -9.66 -7.22 21.40
CA PHE A 358 -8.55 -6.64 22.12
C PHE A 358 -8.34 -5.17 21.74
N VAL A 359 -7.90 -4.37 22.71
CA VAL A 359 -7.46 -3.00 22.49
C VAL A 359 -5.99 -2.88 22.90
N ILE A 360 -5.20 -2.20 22.06
CA ILE A 360 -3.80 -1.88 22.33
C ILE A 360 -3.61 -0.37 22.30
N ASN A 361 -2.75 0.16 23.16
CA ASN A 361 -2.38 1.56 23.13
C ASN A 361 -1.60 1.85 21.84
N GLU A 362 -1.96 2.94 21.15
CA GLU A 362 -1.37 3.32 19.87
C GLU A 362 0.16 3.50 19.95
N ASP A 363 0.64 4.17 20.99
CA ASP A 363 2.07 4.49 21.16
C ASP A 363 2.90 3.24 21.50
N ASN A 364 2.29 2.23 22.14
CA ASN A 364 2.93 0.92 22.36
C ASN A 364 3.05 0.12 21.05
N TYR A 365 2.05 0.20 20.17
CA TYR A 365 2.03 -0.50 18.88
C TYR A 365 2.86 0.19 17.78
N ARG A 366 2.93 1.52 17.79
CA ARG A 366 3.47 2.31 16.67
C ARG A 366 4.95 2.05 16.44
N LYS A 367 5.30 1.66 15.20
CA LYS A 367 6.68 1.51 14.70
C LYS A 367 6.81 2.17 13.34
N ARG A 368 8.03 2.48 12.89
CA ARG A 368 8.29 3.12 11.58
C ARG A 368 7.76 2.32 10.38
N TYR A 369 7.71 1.00 10.47
CA TYR A 369 7.21 0.12 9.41
C TYR A 369 5.69 -0.13 9.52
N ASN A 370 5.06 0.33 10.60
CA ASN A 370 3.63 0.23 10.84
C ASN A 370 3.01 1.62 10.87
N ASP A 371 3.10 2.37 9.76
CA ASP A 371 2.22 3.52 9.60
C ASP A 371 0.80 3.05 9.95
N LEU A 372 0.22 3.70 10.96
CA LEU A 372 -1.04 3.29 11.58
C LEU A 372 -2.15 3.53 10.57
N GLU A 373 -2.40 2.52 9.75
CA GLU A 373 -3.59 2.45 8.96
C GLU A 373 -4.73 1.93 9.82
N TRP A 374 -5.90 2.54 9.63
CA TRP A 374 -7.19 2.18 10.21
C TRP A 374 -7.60 0.71 9.99
N SER A 375 -6.82 -0.05 9.20
CA SER A 375 -7.05 -1.43 8.82
C SER A 375 -6.58 -2.45 9.85
N LEU A 376 -5.87 -2.07 10.92
CA LEU A 376 -5.36 -3.02 11.92
C LEU A 376 -6.44 -4.00 12.44
N PRO A 377 -7.67 -3.57 12.83
CA PRO A 377 -8.69 -4.51 13.30
C PRO A 377 -9.08 -5.53 12.23
N VAL A 378 -9.19 -5.09 10.98
CA VAL A 378 -9.53 -5.94 9.82
C VAL A 378 -8.40 -6.91 9.49
N GLU A 379 -7.16 -6.41 9.45
CA GLU A 379 -5.97 -7.22 9.23
C GLU A 379 -5.82 -8.30 10.31
N ALA A 380 -6.05 -7.94 11.57
CA ALA A 380 -6.01 -8.88 12.69
C ALA A 380 -7.02 -10.02 12.49
N ILE A 381 -8.25 -9.70 12.08
CA ILE A 381 -9.28 -10.71 11.76
C ILE A 381 -8.80 -11.60 10.63
N LEU A 382 -8.32 -11.02 9.53
CA LEU A 382 -7.92 -11.79 8.36
C LEU A 382 -6.75 -12.73 8.64
N TYR A 383 -5.74 -12.28 9.40
CA TYR A 383 -4.57 -13.09 9.72
C TYR A 383 -4.88 -14.17 10.77
N SER A 384 -5.65 -13.84 11.80
CA SER A 384 -6.01 -14.76 12.88
C SER A 384 -6.89 -15.92 12.38
N THR A 385 -7.78 -15.63 11.43
CA THR A 385 -8.67 -16.60 10.77
C THR A 385 -7.93 -17.67 9.95
N LEU A 386 -6.67 -17.43 9.55
CA LEU A 386 -5.87 -18.42 8.82
C LEU A 386 -5.65 -19.71 9.61
N GLU A 387 -5.71 -19.65 10.93
CA GLU A 387 -5.57 -20.81 11.81
C GLU A 387 -6.90 -21.53 12.08
N GLY A 388 -8.02 -20.98 11.61
CA GLY A 388 -9.37 -21.50 11.81
C GLY A 388 -10.34 -20.37 12.14
N LYS A 389 -11.61 -20.53 11.74
CA LYS A 389 -12.64 -19.50 11.95
C LYS A 389 -12.86 -19.15 13.43
N GLU A 390 -12.78 -20.13 14.33
CA GLU A 390 -12.94 -19.94 15.78
C GLU A 390 -11.81 -19.14 16.43
N LYS A 391 -10.73 -18.91 15.67
CA LYS A 391 -9.57 -18.12 16.08
C LYS A 391 -9.63 -16.68 15.54
N SER A 392 -10.75 -16.25 14.95
CA SER A 392 -10.88 -14.86 14.49
C SER A 392 -10.70 -13.92 15.67
N THR A 393 -9.88 -12.88 15.50
CA THR A 393 -9.52 -11.95 16.57
C THR A 393 -9.38 -10.56 15.98
N THR A 394 -9.97 -9.58 16.64
CA THR A 394 -9.80 -8.16 16.32
C THR A 394 -8.92 -7.49 17.36
N ILE A 395 -8.04 -6.61 16.87
CA ILE A 395 -7.18 -5.77 17.69
C ILE A 395 -7.36 -4.35 17.17
N CYS A 396 -7.89 -3.44 17.99
CA CYS A 396 -7.99 -2.02 17.64
C CYS A 396 -7.08 -1.18 18.53
N THR A 397 -6.79 0.05 18.10
CA THR A 397 -6.02 0.97 18.94
C THR A 397 -6.92 1.68 19.96
N SER A 398 -6.30 2.21 21.02
CA SER A 398 -6.95 3.13 21.96
C SER A 398 -7.56 4.33 21.25
N ASP A 399 -6.87 4.88 20.25
CA ASP A 399 -7.33 6.05 19.51
C ASP A 399 -8.58 5.74 18.66
N ASP A 400 -8.63 4.56 18.06
CA ASP A 400 -9.81 4.08 17.33
C ASP A 400 -11.00 3.89 18.29
N MET A 401 -10.75 3.42 19.51
CA MET A 401 -11.74 3.22 20.56
C MET A 401 -12.28 4.55 21.12
N LEU A 402 -11.44 5.58 21.21
CA LEU A 402 -11.81 6.92 21.66
C LEU A 402 -12.46 7.76 20.55
N HIS A 403 -12.19 7.44 19.28
CA HIS A 403 -12.77 8.17 18.15
C HIS A 403 -14.30 8.10 18.18
N ASP A 404 -14.94 9.26 18.07
CA ASP A 404 -16.40 9.41 18.09
C ASP A 404 -17.09 8.61 19.22
N ASP A 405 -16.46 8.58 20.39
CA ASP A 405 -16.90 7.85 21.58
C ASP A 405 -17.27 6.37 21.30
N ASN A 406 -16.51 5.67 20.45
CA ASN A 406 -16.81 4.28 20.08
C ASN A 406 -16.94 3.35 21.29
N PHE A 407 -16.17 3.58 22.36
CA PHE A 407 -16.30 2.84 23.62
C PHE A 407 -17.72 2.84 24.22
N LYS A 408 -18.57 3.83 23.91
CA LYS A 408 -19.98 3.88 24.34
C LYS A 408 -20.92 3.07 23.44
N LYS A 409 -20.50 2.81 22.20
CA LYS A 409 -21.28 2.10 21.16
C LYS A 409 -20.99 0.60 21.15
N ILE A 410 -19.84 0.20 21.69
CA ILE A 410 -19.40 -1.19 21.75
C ILE A 410 -20.06 -1.92 22.93
N ASN A 411 -20.42 -3.19 22.70
CA ASN A 411 -20.94 -4.11 23.68
C ASN A 411 -20.38 -5.53 23.42
N GLU A 412 -20.83 -6.52 24.20
CA GLU A 412 -20.28 -7.87 24.13
C GLU A 412 -20.51 -8.55 22.77
N GLY A 413 -21.59 -8.20 22.05
CA GLY A 413 -22.03 -8.81 20.80
C GLY A 413 -21.64 -8.05 19.53
N ASN A 414 -20.78 -7.04 19.62
CA ASN A 414 -20.25 -6.31 18.46
C ASN A 414 -18.77 -5.99 18.62
N PHE A 415 -18.15 -5.51 17.55
CA PHE A 415 -16.75 -5.14 17.56
C PHE A 415 -16.46 -3.97 16.62
N LEU A 416 -15.41 -3.22 16.95
CA LEU A 416 -14.89 -2.16 16.12
C LEU A 416 -14.18 -2.78 14.90
N PHE A 417 -14.76 -2.58 13.73
CA PHE A 417 -14.21 -3.05 12.47
C PHE A 417 -13.20 -2.04 11.91
N ARG A 418 -13.52 -0.75 12.01
CA ARG A 418 -12.64 0.40 11.74
C ARG A 418 -13.05 1.54 12.67
N ARG A 419 -12.23 2.58 12.80
CA ARG A 419 -12.53 3.71 13.68
C ARG A 419 -13.89 4.40 13.48
N TRP A 420 -14.54 4.23 12.32
CA TRP A 420 -15.88 4.79 12.02
C TRP A 420 -16.91 3.69 11.71
N ASP A 421 -16.63 2.42 12.04
CA ASP A 421 -17.41 1.28 11.60
C ASP A 421 -17.44 0.17 12.68
N ILE A 422 -18.64 -0.18 13.17
CA ILE A 422 -18.87 -1.21 14.18
C ILE A 422 -19.76 -2.29 13.56
N ILE A 423 -19.34 -3.54 13.66
CA ILE A 423 -20.05 -4.70 13.10
C ILE A 423 -20.55 -5.58 14.25
N ASN A 424 -21.78 -6.07 14.15
CA ASN A 424 -22.31 -7.04 15.10
C ASN A 424 -21.76 -8.45 14.82
N ASP A 425 -21.46 -9.23 15.85
CA ASP A 425 -20.87 -10.57 15.70
C ASP A 425 -21.76 -11.49 14.83
N GLY A 426 -23.09 -11.32 14.90
CA GLY A 426 -24.07 -12.06 14.10
C GLY A 426 -24.11 -11.71 12.61
N GLU A 427 -23.47 -10.62 12.19
CA GLU A 427 -23.34 -10.22 10.78
C GLU A 427 -22.15 -10.91 10.08
N LEU A 428 -21.34 -11.64 10.85
CA LEU A 428 -20.21 -12.37 10.32
C LEU A 428 -20.64 -13.60 9.52
N ASN A 429 -19.97 -13.83 8.39
CA ASN A 429 -20.11 -15.07 7.66
C ASN A 429 -19.57 -16.25 8.49
N ALA A 430 -20.48 -16.96 9.14
CA ALA A 430 -20.19 -18.08 10.05
C ALA A 430 -19.41 -19.25 9.40
N LYS A 431 -19.28 -19.27 8.07
CA LYS A 431 -18.44 -20.24 7.36
C LYS A 431 -16.95 -19.94 7.52
N TYR A 432 -16.58 -18.66 7.59
CA TYR A 432 -15.19 -18.21 7.54
C TYR A 432 -14.76 -17.47 8.80
N PHE A 433 -15.68 -16.77 9.47
CA PHE A 433 -15.38 -15.97 10.66
C PHE A 433 -16.23 -16.44 11.83
N SER A 434 -15.68 -16.31 13.03
CA SER A 434 -16.38 -16.58 14.29
C SER A 434 -15.73 -15.74 15.38
N MET A 435 -16.49 -14.79 15.94
CA MET A 435 -16.06 -13.96 17.07
C MET A 435 -16.71 -14.47 18.35
N GLN A 436 -15.93 -14.49 19.44
CA GLN A 436 -16.43 -14.81 20.76
C GLN A 436 -17.15 -13.59 21.35
N ASN A 437 -18.37 -13.82 21.85
CA ASN A 437 -19.12 -12.83 22.61
C ASN A 437 -18.35 -12.48 23.89
N GLY A 438 -18.13 -11.20 24.14
CA GLY A 438 -17.32 -10.76 25.27
C GLY A 438 -16.87 -9.30 25.13
N LYS A 439 -16.39 -8.73 26.24
CA LYS A 439 -15.87 -7.36 26.26
C LYS A 439 -14.48 -7.29 25.62
N TYR A 440 -14.09 -6.09 25.23
CA TYR A 440 -12.72 -5.81 24.86
C TYR A 440 -11.79 -6.00 26.05
N PHE A 441 -10.70 -6.73 25.85
CA PHE A 441 -9.61 -6.85 26.80
C PHE A 441 -8.50 -5.85 26.44
N ASN A 442 -8.04 -5.06 27.41
CA ASN A 442 -6.99 -4.08 27.18
C ASN A 442 -5.61 -4.70 27.41
N LEU A 443 -4.76 -4.67 26.38
CA LEU A 443 -3.43 -5.24 26.41
C LEU A 443 -2.42 -4.39 27.20
N ASN A 444 -2.78 -3.16 27.56
CA ASN A 444 -1.93 -2.21 28.28
C ASN A 444 -2.63 -1.66 29.53
N GLU A 445 -3.41 -2.48 30.23
CA GLU A 445 -4.02 -2.09 31.52
C GLU A 445 -2.97 -1.62 32.53
N GLU A 446 -3.37 -0.75 33.45
CA GLU A 446 -2.55 -0.44 34.63
C GLU A 446 -2.18 -1.72 35.37
N CYS A 447 -0.92 -1.83 35.78
CA CYS A 447 -0.53 -2.89 36.71
C CYS A 447 0.37 -2.32 37.80
N CYS A 448 0.20 -2.84 39.02
CA CYS A 448 0.81 -2.25 40.21
C CYS A 448 2.35 -2.38 40.19
N ILE A 449 3.07 -1.31 39.81
CA ILE A 449 4.56 -1.25 39.92
C ILE A 449 5.03 -1.19 41.38
N ASP A 450 4.16 -0.92 42.35
CA ASP A 450 4.57 -0.84 43.78
C ASP A 450 5.16 -2.16 44.32
N ARG A 451 5.15 -3.24 43.53
CA ARG A 451 5.76 -4.54 43.83
C ARG A 451 6.95 -4.93 42.94
N LEU A 452 7.52 -4.02 42.15
CA LEU A 452 8.82 -4.29 41.50
C LEU A 452 9.94 -4.26 42.55
N ASP A 453 9.99 -5.31 43.37
CA ASP A 453 11.09 -5.62 44.29
C ASP A 453 12.37 -5.84 43.46
N PRO A 454 13.58 -5.48 43.91
CA PRO A 454 14.83 -5.93 43.29
C PRO A 454 14.88 -7.43 42.93
N PHE A 455 14.08 -8.30 43.57
CA PHE A 455 13.92 -9.72 43.18
C PHE A 455 13.04 -10.01 41.95
N PHE A 456 12.23 -9.04 41.48
CA PHE A 456 11.45 -9.15 40.24
C PHE A 456 12.36 -9.38 39.01
N ASN A 457 13.65 -9.07 39.16
CA ASN A 457 14.60 -8.90 38.07
C ASN A 457 15.32 -10.18 37.68
N SER A 458 15.54 -11.09 38.65
CA SER A 458 16.17 -12.39 38.39
C SER A 458 15.29 -13.36 37.58
N CYS A 459 14.07 -12.94 37.24
CA CYS A 459 13.07 -13.76 36.60
C CYS A 459 12.66 -13.23 35.21
N VAL A 460 13.30 -12.19 34.68
CA VAL A 460 13.08 -11.73 33.30
C VAL A 460 14.29 -12.12 32.46
N GLU A 461 14.07 -12.96 31.46
CA GLU A 461 15.08 -13.34 30.48
C GLU A 461 14.83 -12.62 29.16
N ILE A 462 15.89 -12.06 28.57
CA ILE A 462 15.81 -11.36 27.29
C ILE A 462 16.77 -12.02 26.30
N GLU A 463 16.22 -12.63 25.26
CA GLU A 463 17.00 -13.06 24.10
C GLU A 463 17.03 -11.95 23.05
N VAL A 464 18.23 -11.59 22.60
CA VAL A 464 18.43 -10.51 21.62
C VAL A 464 18.83 -11.10 20.27
N LYS A 465 18.02 -10.85 19.24
CA LYS A 465 18.28 -11.33 17.87
C LYS A 465 18.83 -10.19 17.02
N THR A 466 20.14 -10.18 16.83
CA THR A 466 20.86 -9.21 16.00
C THR A 466 21.23 -9.80 14.64
N LEU A 467 21.43 -8.91 13.67
CA LEU A 467 22.16 -9.21 12.44
C LEU A 467 23.67 -9.19 12.72
N PRO A 468 24.48 -9.90 11.92
CA PRO A 468 25.93 -9.93 12.11
C PRO A 468 26.60 -8.56 11.90
N TYR A 469 25.95 -7.63 11.19
CA TYR A 469 26.48 -6.30 10.93
C TYR A 469 25.42 -5.22 10.80
N TYR A 470 25.78 -3.99 11.17
CA TYR A 470 24.97 -2.77 11.00
C TYR A 470 25.84 -1.57 10.61
N GLU A 471 25.24 -0.58 9.95
CA GLU A 471 25.91 0.68 9.67
C GLU A 471 25.96 1.55 10.93
N HIS A 472 27.11 2.22 11.14
CA HIS A 472 27.28 3.14 12.26
C HIS A 472 26.29 4.31 12.22
N SER A 473 25.95 4.86 13.39
CA SER A 473 25.08 6.06 13.54
C SER A 473 23.68 5.94 12.93
N LYS A 474 23.17 4.73 12.66
CA LYS A 474 21.80 4.49 12.18
C LYS A 474 20.95 3.80 13.24
N ALA A 475 19.67 4.12 13.26
CA ALA A 475 18.69 3.42 14.08
C ALA A 475 18.12 2.22 13.32
N TYR A 476 18.01 1.09 14.01
CA TYR A 476 17.41 -0.15 13.52
C TYR A 476 16.42 -0.71 14.55
N TYR A 477 15.44 -1.46 14.08
CA TYR A 477 14.66 -2.32 14.96
C TYR A 477 15.40 -3.62 15.20
N VAL A 478 15.67 -3.93 16.46
CA VAL A 478 16.26 -5.20 16.90
C VAL A 478 15.17 -6.01 17.58
N ARG A 479 15.03 -7.27 17.17
CA ARG A 479 14.02 -8.15 17.73
C ARG A 479 14.51 -8.73 19.05
N VAL A 480 13.67 -8.62 20.07
CA VAL A 480 13.90 -9.23 21.37
C VAL A 480 12.78 -10.21 21.68
N HIS A 481 13.13 -11.28 22.36
CA HIS A 481 12.16 -12.18 22.97
C HIS A 481 12.33 -12.06 24.48
N VAL A 482 11.27 -11.61 25.14
CA VAL A 482 11.28 -11.34 26.59
C VAL A 482 10.42 -12.43 27.22
N ASN A 483 11.01 -13.20 28.12
CA ASN A 483 10.35 -14.22 28.90
C ASN A 483 10.24 -13.71 30.35
N ASN A 484 9.01 -13.43 30.78
CA ASN A 484 8.72 -13.05 32.15
C ASN A 484 8.34 -14.31 32.96
N MET A 485 9.19 -14.68 33.91
CA MET A 485 8.97 -15.78 34.84
C MET A 485 8.43 -15.31 36.19
N ASN A 486 8.09 -14.03 36.33
CA ASN A 486 7.44 -13.51 37.53
C ASN A 486 5.96 -13.91 37.58
N GLU A 487 5.39 -13.94 38.79
CA GLU A 487 3.94 -14.12 38.97
C GLU A 487 3.12 -12.91 38.49
N THR A 488 3.78 -11.76 38.33
CA THR A 488 3.13 -10.50 37.94
C THR A 488 3.67 -10.02 36.60
N ALA A 489 2.79 -9.42 35.80
CA ALA A 489 3.13 -8.95 34.47
C ALA A 489 4.15 -7.81 34.51
N LEU A 490 5.07 -7.79 33.55
CA LEU A 490 5.87 -6.61 33.28
C LEU A 490 4.99 -5.58 32.55
N CYS A 491 4.76 -4.44 33.20
CA CYS A 491 3.78 -3.46 32.77
C CYS A 491 4.16 -2.75 31.48
N SER A 492 3.14 -2.52 30.65
CA SER A 492 3.27 -1.81 29.37
C SER A 492 2.53 -0.48 29.33
N ASN A 493 1.71 -0.17 30.36
CA ASN A 493 1.07 1.13 30.46
C ASN A 493 2.14 2.23 30.49
N LEU A 494 1.99 3.25 29.66
CA LEU A 494 2.99 4.31 29.50
C LEU A 494 3.09 5.24 30.71
N GLU A 495 2.04 5.35 31.52
CA GLU A 495 2.06 6.13 32.76
C GLU A 495 3.01 5.52 33.81
N GLU A 496 3.20 4.21 33.72
CA GLU A 496 4.08 3.41 34.58
C GLU A 496 5.57 3.56 34.19
N LYS A 497 5.86 4.13 33.00
CA LYS A 497 7.20 4.47 32.51
C LYS A 497 8.21 3.31 32.57
N VAL A 498 7.73 2.11 32.26
CA VAL A 498 8.53 0.90 32.09
C VAL A 498 8.86 0.73 30.61
N TYR A 499 10.14 0.56 30.30
CA TYR A 499 10.63 0.47 28.92
C TYR A 499 11.63 -0.67 28.79
N LEU A 500 11.77 -1.19 27.57
CA LEU A 500 13.00 -1.86 27.16
C LEU A 500 13.97 -0.80 26.64
N SER A 501 15.18 -0.82 27.15
CA SER A 501 16.27 0.04 26.68
C SER A 501 17.55 -0.80 26.57
N TYR A 502 18.67 -0.17 26.26
CA TYR A 502 19.89 -0.92 25.98
C TYR A 502 21.17 -0.16 26.31
N HIS A 503 22.23 -0.95 26.36
CA HIS A 503 23.62 -0.54 26.49
C HIS A 503 24.44 -1.12 25.34
N TRP A 504 25.47 -0.41 24.92
CA TRP A 504 26.50 -0.93 24.01
C TRP A 504 27.80 -1.12 24.76
N TYR A 505 28.42 -2.28 24.57
CA TYR A 505 29.72 -2.61 25.12
C TYR A 505 30.74 -2.87 24.02
N GLN A 506 31.99 -2.52 24.29
CA GLN A 506 33.14 -2.97 23.53
C GLN A 506 34.07 -3.75 24.46
N GLY A 507 34.05 -5.07 24.34
CA GLY A 507 34.62 -5.96 25.36
C GLY A 507 33.86 -5.81 26.68
N ILE A 508 34.55 -5.40 27.74
CA ILE A 508 33.96 -5.19 29.07
C ILE A 508 33.53 -3.74 29.34
N TYR A 509 33.85 -2.81 28.44
CA TYR A 509 33.65 -1.38 28.67
C TYR A 509 32.34 -0.89 28.04
N PRO A 510 31.46 -0.20 28.81
CA PRO A 510 30.26 0.41 28.25
C PRO A 510 30.65 1.62 27.39
N VAL A 511 30.17 1.63 26.16
CA VAL A 511 30.35 2.71 25.18
C VAL A 511 29.10 3.58 25.11
N VAL A 512 27.92 2.98 25.22
CA VAL A 512 26.65 3.68 25.41
C VAL A 512 25.98 3.05 26.62
N TRP A 513 25.73 3.85 27.66
CA TRP A 513 25.01 3.39 28.85
C TRP A 513 23.52 3.74 28.82
N ASP A 514 23.09 4.76 28.09
CA ASP A 514 21.68 5.15 28.12
C ASP A 514 21.10 5.17 26.69
N GLY A 515 20.49 4.04 26.31
CA GLY A 515 19.88 3.83 25.00
C GLY A 515 18.50 4.48 24.83
N LEU A 516 17.93 4.30 23.65
CA LEU A 516 16.57 4.74 23.35
C LEU A 516 15.54 3.90 24.12
N ARG A 517 14.48 4.56 24.59
CA ARG A 517 13.37 3.89 25.29
C ARG A 517 12.42 3.30 24.26
N SER A 518 12.22 2.00 24.33
CA SER A 518 11.19 1.30 23.56
C SER A 518 10.06 0.88 24.50
N PRO A 519 8.82 1.35 24.26
CA PRO A 519 7.66 0.87 25.01
C PRO A 519 7.54 -0.65 24.93
N ILE A 520 7.15 -1.27 26.04
CA ILE A 520 6.73 -2.67 26.04
C ILE A 520 5.39 -2.75 25.33
N GLU A 521 5.21 -3.64 24.36
CA GLU A 521 4.03 -3.60 23.48
C GLU A 521 2.73 -3.98 24.22
N VAL A 522 2.83 -4.89 25.19
CA VAL A 522 1.70 -5.52 25.91
C VAL A 522 2.11 -5.82 27.35
N ASN A 523 1.16 -5.88 28.28
CA ASN A 523 1.42 -6.28 29.66
C ASN A 523 1.93 -7.72 29.66
N LEU A 524 3.24 -7.89 29.82
CA LEU A 524 3.95 -9.13 29.54
C LEU A 524 3.78 -10.10 30.72
N ILE A 525 2.84 -11.03 30.59
CA ILE A 525 2.55 -12.04 31.63
C ILE A 525 3.52 -13.21 31.54
N ASN A 526 3.75 -13.72 30.33
CA ASN A 526 4.65 -14.83 30.05
C ASN A 526 5.74 -14.35 29.09
N GLU A 527 5.73 -14.87 27.86
CA GLU A 527 6.65 -14.49 26.80
C GLU A 527 6.00 -13.62 25.74
N HIS A 528 6.78 -12.69 25.17
CA HIS A 528 6.40 -11.94 23.99
C HIS A 528 7.65 -11.56 23.21
N SER A 529 7.52 -11.52 21.89
CA SER A 529 8.57 -10.98 21.04
C SER A 529 8.16 -9.63 20.50
N GLN A 530 8.98 -8.63 20.75
CA GLN A 530 8.79 -7.26 20.26
C GLN A 530 10.04 -6.72 19.60
N ASP A 531 9.85 -5.66 18.82
CA ASP A 531 10.97 -4.95 18.21
C ASP A 531 11.27 -3.68 19.02
N ILE A 532 12.54 -3.50 19.40
CA ILE A 532 13.06 -2.31 20.09
C ILE A 532 13.88 -1.45 19.13
N GLU A 533 13.79 -0.12 19.27
CA GLU A 533 14.57 0.80 18.46
C GLU A 533 15.97 0.98 19.07
N VAL A 534 17.00 0.69 18.27
CA VAL A 534 18.40 0.72 18.69
C VAL A 534 19.20 1.61 17.76
N LEU A 535 19.78 2.68 18.31
CA LEU A 535 20.78 3.51 17.65
C LEU A 535 22.16 2.86 17.74
N MET A 536 22.75 2.58 16.57
CA MET A 536 24.09 1.99 16.46
C MET A 536 25.18 3.02 16.84
N PRO A 537 26.23 2.61 17.58
CA PRO A 537 27.40 3.42 17.90
C PRO A 537 27.96 4.21 16.73
N GLU A 538 28.50 5.40 17.01
CA GLU A 538 29.09 6.26 15.99
C GLU A 538 30.42 5.74 15.44
N LYS A 539 31.19 5.06 16.30
CA LYS A 539 32.49 4.50 15.93
C LYS A 539 32.31 3.09 15.39
N LYS A 540 33.07 2.79 14.33
CA LYS A 540 33.16 1.47 13.75
C LYS A 540 33.93 0.53 14.69
N GLY A 541 33.53 -0.74 14.73
CA GLY A 541 34.14 -1.75 15.58
C GLY A 541 33.20 -2.90 15.88
N THR A 542 33.67 -3.84 16.69
CA THR A 542 32.87 -4.93 17.22
C THR A 542 32.29 -4.55 18.58
N TYR A 543 30.99 -4.75 18.74
CA TYR A 543 30.24 -4.37 19.94
C TYR A 543 29.29 -5.49 20.38
N THR A 544 28.92 -5.48 21.65
CA THR A 544 27.85 -6.31 22.20
C THR A 544 26.69 -5.41 22.60
N LEU A 545 25.49 -5.73 22.12
CA LEU A 545 24.25 -5.08 22.57
C LEU A 545 23.77 -5.80 23.83
N VAL A 546 23.46 -5.03 24.87
CA VAL A 546 22.86 -5.53 26.11
C VAL A 546 21.53 -4.83 26.29
N VAL A 547 20.44 -5.58 26.26
CA VAL A 547 19.07 -5.07 26.43
C VAL A 547 18.65 -5.30 27.87
N ASP A 548 18.02 -4.28 28.46
CA ASP A 548 17.57 -4.32 29.85
C ASP A 548 16.23 -3.61 30.02
N VAL A 549 15.55 -3.90 31.13
CA VAL A 549 14.35 -3.22 31.59
C VAL A 549 14.74 -1.96 32.34
N LEU A 550 14.17 -0.83 31.93
CA LEU A 550 14.34 0.48 32.54
C LEU A 550 13.00 0.97 33.11
N VAL A 551 12.99 1.34 34.38
CA VAL A 551 11.88 2.09 34.97
C VAL A 551 12.36 3.51 35.23
N GLU A 552 11.77 4.47 34.52
CA GLU A 552 12.18 5.88 34.63
C GLU A 552 12.08 6.35 36.09
N TYR A 553 13.06 7.15 36.50
CA TYR A 553 13.22 7.65 37.86
C TYR A 553 13.44 6.59 38.96
N ARG A 554 13.50 5.29 38.64
CA ARG A 554 13.88 4.22 39.58
C ARG A 554 15.24 3.61 39.25
N GLY A 555 15.45 3.16 38.01
CA GLY A 555 16.74 2.61 37.58
C GLY A 555 16.65 1.50 36.53
N TRP A 556 17.80 0.86 36.29
CA TRP A 556 17.98 -0.31 35.43
C TRP A 556 17.83 -1.58 36.26
N PHE A 557 17.17 -2.59 35.72
CA PHE A 557 16.70 -3.72 36.51
C PHE A 557 17.59 -4.97 36.33
N GLY A 558 18.48 -5.03 35.35
CA GLY A 558 19.53 -6.04 35.26
C GLY A 558 19.08 -7.39 34.68
N ALA A 559 18.14 -7.39 33.73
CA ALA A 559 17.79 -8.57 32.92
C ALA A 559 18.94 -8.96 31.97
N ASP A 560 19.80 -8.00 31.59
CA ASP A 560 21.09 -8.19 30.91
C ASP A 560 21.03 -9.13 29.68
N GLY A 561 20.03 -8.98 28.82
CA GLY A 561 19.92 -9.74 27.58
C GLY A 561 21.04 -9.40 26.60
N ARG A 562 21.99 -10.31 26.39
CA ARG A 562 23.17 -10.07 25.54
C ARG A 562 22.97 -10.62 24.13
N SER A 563 23.37 -9.83 23.14
CA SER A 563 23.54 -10.32 21.77
C SER A 563 24.88 -11.04 21.58
N ASP A 564 25.01 -11.76 20.47
CA ASP A 564 26.32 -12.08 19.90
C ASP A 564 27.11 -10.79 19.57
N GLU A 565 28.41 -10.93 19.31
CA GLU A 565 29.23 -9.82 18.83
C GLU A 565 28.73 -9.32 17.46
N VAL A 566 28.50 -8.02 17.37
CA VAL A 566 27.95 -7.33 16.20
C VAL A 566 29.03 -6.42 15.61
N LEU A 567 29.23 -6.50 14.28
CA LEU A 567 30.13 -5.60 13.56
C LEU A 567 29.42 -4.31 13.15
N ILE A 568 29.91 -3.18 13.63
CA ILE A 568 29.45 -1.85 13.20
C ILE A 568 30.47 -1.26 12.22
N TYR A 569 30.03 -0.94 11.01
CA TYR A 569 30.90 -0.54 9.89
C TYR A 569 30.54 0.80 9.25
#